data_AF-A0A969RZ94-F1
#
_entry.id   AF-A0A969RZ94-F1
#
_cell.length_a   1.000
_cell.length_b   1.000
_cell.length_c   1.000
_cell.angle_alpha   90.00
_cell.angle_beta   90.00
_cell.angle_gamma   90.00
#
_symmetry.space_group_name_H-M   'P 1'
#
loop_
_entity.id
_entity.type
_entity.pdbx_description
1 polymer ?
#
loop_
_entity_poly.entity_id
_entity_poly.type
_entity_poly.pdbx_seq_one_letter_code
_entity_poly.pdbx_strand_id
1 'polypeptide(L)' 'MQQPVVVTGWFRRGVTPWIDLETVQGVGRVLRSEHPLWSTVLALSAALLGVLVIFLGGA' A
#
# COMPACT_ATOMS: atom_id res chain seq x y z
N MET A 1 -29.70 -3.02 -5.96
CA MET A 1 -29.66 -3.09 -4.49
C MET A 1 -28.26 -2.69 -4.04
N GLN A 2 -28.12 -1.72 -3.13
CA GLN A 2 -26.82 -1.39 -2.56
C GLN A 2 -26.52 -2.34 -1.40
N GLN A 3 -25.32 -2.93 -1.37
CA GLN A 3 -24.89 -3.80 -0.29
C GLN A 3 -23.97 -3.02 0.65
N PRO A 4 -24.18 -3.08 1.97
CA PRO A 4 -23.27 -2.43 2.92
C PRO A 4 -21.89 -3.08 2.83
N VAL A 5 -20.86 -2.24 2.88
CA VAL A 5 -19.46 -2.66 2.98
C VAL A 5 -18.83 -2.00 4.19
N VAL A 6 -17.95 -2.74 4.88
CA VAL A 6 -17.14 -2.20 5.97
C VAL A 6 -15.76 -1.90 5.41
N VAL A 7 -15.24 -0.70 5.69
CA VAL A 7 -13.90 -0.29 5.25
C VAL A 7 -13.04 0.02 6.46
N THR A 8 -11.76 -0.35 6.40
CA THR A 8 -10.75 0.07 7.38
C THR A 8 -9.61 0.78 6.66
N GLY A 9 -8.97 1.70 7.34
CA GLY A 9 -7.91 2.50 6.74
C GLY A 9 -7.48 3.67 7.62
N TRP A 10 -6.58 4.49 7.10
CA TRP A 10 -6.07 5.66 7.83
C TRP A 10 -6.96 6.87 7.57
N PHE A 11 -7.53 7.41 8.63
CA PHE A 11 -8.33 8.64 8.55
C PHE A 11 -7.42 9.85 8.29
N ARG A 12 -7.66 10.55 7.18
CA ARG A 12 -6.97 11.77 6.79
C ARG A 12 -7.87 12.97 7.04
N ARG A 13 -7.41 13.89 7.89
CA ARG A 13 -8.10 15.14 8.22
C ARG A 13 -7.68 16.23 7.25
N GLY A 14 -8.64 16.99 6.73
CA GLY A 14 -8.44 18.11 5.82
C GLY A 14 -9.77 18.85 5.58
N VAL A 15 -9.79 19.81 4.65
CA VAL A 15 -11.03 20.52 4.24
C VAL A 15 -12.08 19.53 3.72
N THR A 16 -11.62 18.46 3.07
CA THR A 16 -12.43 17.29 2.72
C THR A 16 -11.85 16.06 3.43
N PRO A 17 -12.58 15.43 4.38
CA PRO A 17 -12.09 14.23 5.04
C PRO A 17 -12.08 13.05 4.07
N TRP A 18 -11.08 12.20 4.19
CA TRP A 18 -10.93 11.00 3.36
C TRP A 18 -10.24 9.88 4.14
N ILE A 19 -10.44 8.63 3.70
CA ILE A 19 -9.85 7.44 4.31
C ILE A 19 -8.93 6.81 3.28
N ASP A 20 -7.69 6.58 3.67
CA ASP A 20 -6.73 5.80 2.91
C ASP A 20 -7.01 4.30 3.15
N LEU A 21 -7.60 3.63 2.16
CA LEU A 21 -8.19 2.30 2.28
C LEU A 21 -7.13 1.21 2.50
N GLU A 22 -7.30 0.44 3.57
CA GLU A 22 -6.50 -0.75 3.86
C GLU A 22 -7.29 -2.03 3.60
N THR A 23 -8.55 -2.10 4.05
CA THR A 23 -9.42 -3.24 3.76
C THR A 23 -10.83 -2.82 3.36
N VAL A 24 -11.45 -3.63 2.51
CA VAL A 24 -12.87 -3.54 2.14
C VAL A 24 -13.50 -4.91 2.35
N GLN A 25 -14.41 -5.01 3.31
CA GLN A 25 -15.15 -6.22 3.61
C GLN A 25 -16.56 -6.11 3.03
N GLY A 26 -16.87 -7.01 2.09
CA GLY A 26 -18.19 -7.21 1.52
C GLY A 26 -18.77 -8.57 1.90
N VAL A 27 -19.90 -8.93 1.29
CA VAL A 27 -20.56 -10.22 1.53
C VAL A 27 -19.65 -11.36 1.07
N GLY A 28 -19.12 -12.13 2.00
CA GLY A 28 -18.31 -13.33 1.73
C GLY A 28 -16.88 -13.09 1.22
N ARG A 29 -16.42 -11.83 1.13
CA ARG A 29 -15.05 -11.52 0.70
C ARG A 29 -14.45 -10.31 1.43
N VAL A 30 -13.15 -10.38 1.69
CA VAL A 30 -12.35 -9.27 2.20
C VAL A 30 -11.30 -8.94 1.13
N LEU A 31 -11.34 -7.71 0.61
CA LEU A 31 -10.28 -7.17 -0.23
C LEU A 31 -9.29 -6.43 0.68
N ARG A 32 -8.00 -6.65 0.45
CA ARG A 32 -6.92 -5.97 1.17
C ARG A 32 -6.10 -5.14 0.19
N SER A 33 -5.67 -3.97 0.61
CA SER A 33 -4.71 -3.16 -0.13
C SER A 33 -3.34 -3.83 -0.01
N GLU A 34 -2.83 -4.37 -1.12
CA GLU A 34 -1.48 -4.95 -1.17
C GLU A 34 -0.40 -3.88 -1.37
N HIS A 35 -0.79 -2.60 -1.43
CA HIS A 35 0.12 -1.48 -1.65
C HIS A 35 1.29 -1.42 -0.64
N PRO A 36 1.11 -1.66 0.69
CA PRO A 36 2.23 -1.68 1.63
C PRO A 36 3.24 -2.80 1.34
N LEU A 37 2.76 -3.99 0.94
CA LEU A 37 3.60 -5.13 0.62
C LEU A 37 4.45 -4.81 -0.62
N TRP A 38 3.81 -4.43 -1.72
CA TRP A 38 4.51 -4.12 -2.98
C TRP A 38 5.43 -2.90 -2.85
N SER A 39 5.06 -1.88 -2.07
CA SER A 39 5.93 -0.75 -1.76
C SER A 39 7.18 -1.17 -0.98
N THR A 40 7.02 -2.09 -0.03
CA THR A 40 8.15 -2.64 0.74
C THR A 40 9.08 -3.45 -0.14
N VAL A 41 8.53 -4.32 -1.00
CA VAL A 41 9.31 -5.10 -1.97
C VAL A 41 10.10 -4.15 -2.89
N LEU A 42 9.43 -3.14 -3.45
CA LEU A 42 10.07 -2.15 -4.32
C LEU A 42 11.20 -1.38 -3.61
N ALA A 43 10.96 -0.94 -2.38
CA ALA A 43 11.97 -0.24 -1.58
C ALA A 43 13.19 -1.12 -1.30
N LEU A 44 12.99 -2.39 -0.94
CA LEU A 44 14.07 -3.34 -0.72
C LEU A 44 14.86 -3.61 -2.01
N SER A 45 14.17 -3.81 -3.13
CA SER A 45 14.81 -3.98 -4.44
C SER A 45 15.65 -2.76 -4.83
N ALA A 46 15.13 -1.55 -4.63
CA ALA A 46 15.87 -0.32 -4.90
C ALA A 46 17.10 -0.17 -4.00
N ALA A 47 16.99 -0.51 -2.71
CA ALA A 47 18.12 -0.49 -1.77
C ALA A 47 19.20 -1.51 -2.18
N LEU A 48 18.82 -2.74 -2.52
CA LEU A 48 19.74 -3.77 -3.00
C LEU A 48 20.42 -3.36 -4.31
N LEU A 49 19.67 -2.76 -5.24
CA LEU A 49 20.23 -2.25 -6.49
C LEU A 49 21.23 -1.12 -6.23
N GLY A 50 20.92 -0.18 -5.33
CA GLY A 50 21.86 0.88 -4.93
C GLY A 50 23.15 0.32 -4.35
N VAL A 51 23.05 -0.67 -3.45
CA VAL A 51 24.20 -1.39 -2.89
C VAL A 51 25.01 -2.07 -4.00
N LEU A 52 24.35 -2.77 -4.92
CA LEU A 52 24.99 -3.44 -6.05
C LEU A 52 25.75 -2.45 -6.95
N VAL A 53 25.14 -1.32 -7.29
CA VAL A 53 25.77 -0.26 -8.10
C VAL A 53 27.04 0.27 -7.43
N ILE A 54 27.01 0.52 -6.13
CA ILE A 54 28.18 0.97 -5.37
C ILE A 54 29.29 -0.10 -5.41
N PHE A 55 28.93 -1.38 -5.22
CA PHE A 55 29.90 -2.48 -5.24
C PHE A 55 30.54 -2.72 -6.61
N LEU A 56 29.80 -2.55 -7.71
CA LEU A 56 30.33 -2.68 -9.07
C LEU A 56 31.14 -1.46 -9.53
N GLY A 57 31.38 -0.49 -8.64
CA GLY A 57 32.21 0.67 -8.92
C GLY A 57 31.48 1.80 -9.65
N GLY A 58 30.15 1.88 -9.50
CA GLY A 58 29.26 2.99 -9.89
C GLY A 58 29.71 3.79 -11.11
N ALA A 59 29.12 3.48 -12.28
CA ALA A 59 29.33 4.09 -13.61
C ALA A 59 30.22 5.34 -13.68
#